data_AF-A0A358MCB8-F1
#
_entry.id   AF-A0A358MCB8-F1
#
_cell.length_a   1.000
_cell.length_b   1.000
_cell.length_c   1.000
_cell.angle_alpha   90.00
_cell.angle_beta   90.00
_cell.angle_gamma   90.00
#
_symmetry.space_group_name_H-M   'P 1'
#
loop_
_entity.id
_entity.type
_entity.pdbx_description
1 polymer ?
#
loop_
_entity_poly.entity_id
_entity_poly.type
_entity_poly.pdbx_seq_one_letter_code
_entity_poly.pdbx_strand_id
1 'polypeptide(L)'
;MRQNRRVLSKYWRLFTRAGTEPLCEAARAFSIRREPLEEALLTHEWALFLATLDPEDPRPVVLSSEDLSGHMPGRHGLTRYDAAAPIMRSLAHALPDHVTLEICFSHRAPDGWIASCWAQNIRASALVQDLAAYRATMAPFTNLPNDIAAVRAAVAGRAIVHDWAIETTKDAPLGPITPLLDLTTFPAKPRARLIPVMAANPRLSDATLAELLRLNRSGLPKAALKAAKSAVIDAEKGNK
;
A
#
# COMPACT_ATOMS: atom_id res chain seq x y z
N MET A 1 -1.17 9.44 -8.57
CA MET A 1 -2.39 8.99 -9.30
C MET A 1 -3.57 9.96 -9.19
N ARG A 2 -4.08 10.32 -7.99
CA ARG A 2 -5.25 11.21 -7.83
C ARG A 2 -5.18 12.54 -8.61
N GLN A 3 -4.07 13.27 -8.47
CA GLN A 3 -3.85 14.57 -9.13
C GLN A 3 -3.91 14.48 -10.67
N ASN A 4 -3.55 13.33 -11.24
CA ASN A 4 -3.54 13.08 -12.68
C ASN A 4 -4.71 12.21 -13.16
N ARG A 5 -5.72 11.93 -12.31
CA ARG A 5 -6.79 10.96 -12.61
C ARG A 5 -7.51 11.25 -13.93
N ARG A 6 -7.77 12.52 -14.24
CA ARG A 6 -8.45 12.94 -15.48
C ARG A 6 -7.69 12.56 -16.75
N VAL A 7 -6.36 12.57 -16.71
CA VAL A 7 -5.51 12.19 -17.86
C VAL A 7 -5.33 10.67 -17.87
N LEU A 8 -4.96 10.08 -16.73
CA LEU A 8 -4.69 8.64 -16.61
C LEU A 8 -5.91 7.79 -16.97
N SER A 9 -7.11 8.18 -16.52
CA SER A 9 -8.35 7.43 -16.78
C SER A 9 -8.72 7.31 -18.26
N LYS A 10 -8.14 8.10 -19.16
CA LYS A 10 -8.36 7.94 -20.61
C LYS A 10 -7.60 6.77 -21.21
N TYR A 11 -6.55 6.31 -20.53
CA TYR A 11 -5.64 5.28 -21.01
C TYR A 11 -5.63 4.05 -20.11
N TRP A 12 -6.02 4.19 -18.84
CA TRP A 12 -6.11 3.10 -17.87
C TRP A 12 -7.51 3.04 -17.25
N ARG A 13 -7.95 1.83 -16.91
CA ARG A 13 -9.04 1.64 -15.96
C ARG A 13 -8.46 1.65 -14.55
N LEU A 14 -8.51 2.81 -13.90
CA LEU A 14 -7.82 3.05 -12.63
C LEU A 14 -8.72 2.77 -11.43
N PHE A 15 -8.32 1.79 -10.61
CA PHE A 15 -8.93 1.45 -9.34
C PHE A 15 -7.94 1.70 -8.21
N THR A 16 -8.39 2.42 -7.19
CA THR A 16 -7.68 2.60 -5.92
C THR A 16 -8.47 1.90 -4.83
N ARG A 17 -7.98 1.83 -3.58
CA ARG A 17 -8.74 1.29 -2.43
C ARG A 17 -10.24 1.64 -2.44
N ALA A 18 -10.62 2.90 -2.70
CA ALA A 18 -12.03 3.31 -2.72
C ALA A 18 -12.93 2.56 -3.74
N GLY A 19 -12.34 2.00 -4.80
CA GLY A 19 -13.04 1.18 -5.79
C GLY A 19 -12.90 -0.33 -5.56
N THR A 20 -12.13 -0.76 -4.56
CA THR A 20 -11.86 -2.17 -4.25
C THR A 20 -11.83 -2.40 -2.74
N GLU A 21 -12.64 -1.66 -1.99
CA GLU A 21 -12.61 -1.69 -0.53
C GLU A 21 -12.94 -3.09 0.03
N PRO A 22 -13.98 -3.79 -0.44
CA PRO A 22 -14.26 -5.17 0.01
C PRO A 22 -13.07 -6.11 -0.18
N LEU A 23 -12.46 -6.09 -1.37
CA LEU A 23 -11.25 -6.88 -1.67
C LEU A 23 -10.08 -6.53 -0.74
N CYS A 24 -9.84 -5.24 -0.50
CA CYS A 24 -8.79 -4.79 0.42
C CYS A 24 -9.04 -5.23 1.86
N GLU A 25 -10.30 -5.22 2.33
CA GLU A 25 -10.64 -5.71 3.67
C GLU A 25 -10.54 -7.23 3.78
N ALA A 26 -10.88 -7.98 2.73
CA ALA A 26 -10.68 -9.42 2.68
C ALA A 26 -9.18 -9.80 2.74
N ALA A 27 -8.33 -9.13 1.96
CA ALA A 27 -6.88 -9.31 2.00
C ALA A 27 -6.30 -9.02 3.40
N ARG A 28 -6.82 -7.99 4.06
CA ARG A 28 -6.45 -7.65 5.44
C ARG A 28 -6.93 -8.68 6.46
N ALA A 29 -8.17 -9.13 6.38
CA ALA A 29 -8.68 -10.19 7.25
C ALA A 29 -7.84 -11.47 7.11
N PHE A 30 -7.54 -11.87 5.86
CA PHE A 30 -6.67 -13.01 5.57
C PHE A 30 -5.29 -12.87 6.21
N SER A 31 -4.69 -11.67 6.16
CA SER A 31 -3.36 -11.44 6.75
C SER A 31 -3.30 -11.64 8.27
N ILE A 32 -4.45 -11.57 8.96
CA ILE A 32 -4.53 -11.79 10.41
C ILE A 32 -4.80 -13.27 10.73
N ARG A 33 -5.76 -13.90 10.05
CA ARG A 33 -6.27 -15.23 10.44
C ARG A 33 -5.70 -16.38 9.63
N ARG A 34 -5.47 -16.19 8.32
CA ARG A 34 -4.96 -17.21 7.39
C ARG A 34 -5.78 -18.51 7.36
N GLU A 35 -7.09 -18.42 7.55
CA GLU A 35 -7.98 -19.59 7.51
C GLU A 35 -8.63 -19.74 6.12
N PRO A 36 -9.12 -20.95 5.77
CA PRO A 36 -9.77 -21.19 4.48
C PRO A 36 -10.97 -20.29 4.21
N LEU A 37 -11.69 -19.85 5.25
CA LEU A 37 -12.82 -18.93 5.11
C LEU A 37 -12.37 -17.58 4.58
N GLU A 38 -11.32 -16.97 5.14
CA GLU A 38 -10.79 -15.70 4.64
C GLU A 38 -10.23 -15.82 3.22
N GLU A 39 -9.64 -16.97 2.85
CA GLU A 39 -9.20 -17.21 1.47
C GLU A 39 -10.39 -17.30 0.50
N ALA A 40 -11.47 -17.98 0.89
CA ALA A 40 -12.71 -18.03 0.13
C ALA A 40 -13.34 -16.63 -0.03
N LEU A 41 -13.33 -15.81 1.02
CA LEU A 41 -13.83 -14.43 0.94
C LEU A 41 -12.94 -13.55 0.05
N LEU A 42 -11.61 -13.66 0.16
CA LEU A 42 -10.66 -12.95 -0.70
C LEU A 42 -10.90 -13.27 -2.19
N THR A 43 -11.00 -14.56 -2.52
CA THR A 43 -11.23 -15.01 -3.89
C THR A 43 -12.62 -14.63 -4.41
N HIS A 44 -13.63 -14.65 -3.54
CA HIS A 44 -14.98 -14.18 -3.87
C HIS A 44 -14.99 -12.68 -4.22
N GLU A 45 -14.41 -11.82 -3.38
CA GLU A 45 -14.33 -10.38 -3.64
C GLU A 45 -13.50 -10.05 -4.88
N TRP A 46 -12.49 -10.87 -5.17
CA TRP A 46 -11.72 -10.76 -6.41
C TRP A 46 -12.58 -11.07 -7.64
N ALA A 47 -13.35 -12.16 -7.61
CA ALA A 47 -14.27 -12.51 -8.69
C ALA A 47 -15.35 -11.45 -8.90
N LEU A 48 -15.91 -10.90 -7.81
CA LEU A 48 -16.87 -9.79 -7.90
C LEU A 48 -16.25 -8.55 -8.53
N PHE A 49 -15.02 -8.18 -8.15
CA PHE A 49 -14.31 -7.08 -8.79
C PHE A 49 -14.09 -7.34 -10.29
N LEU A 50 -13.62 -8.53 -10.67
CA LEU A 50 -13.40 -8.89 -12.07
C LEU A 50 -14.70 -8.82 -12.89
N ALA A 51 -15.84 -9.22 -12.30
CA ALA A 51 -17.15 -9.11 -12.96
C ALA A 51 -17.60 -7.67 -13.23
N THR A 52 -17.01 -6.66 -12.55
CA THR A 52 -17.25 -5.24 -12.87
C THR A 52 -16.43 -4.75 -14.08
N LEU A 53 -15.51 -5.56 -14.59
CA LEU A 53 -14.66 -5.20 -15.70
C LEU A 53 -15.40 -5.44 -17.01
N ASP A 54 -15.61 -4.36 -17.78
CA ASP A 54 -15.93 -4.43 -19.21
C ASP A 54 -14.77 -5.11 -19.99
N PRO A 55 -14.99 -6.29 -20.59
CA PRO A 55 -13.97 -7.01 -21.34
C PRO A 55 -13.71 -6.38 -22.73
N GLU A 56 -14.62 -5.55 -23.24
CA GLU A 56 -14.47 -4.89 -24.54
C GLU A 56 -13.66 -3.58 -24.45
N ASP A 57 -13.37 -3.12 -23.22
CA ASP A 57 -12.53 -1.95 -23.00
C ASP A 57 -11.04 -2.31 -23.16
N PRO A 58 -10.35 -1.78 -24.18
CA PRO A 58 -8.97 -2.16 -24.48
C PRO A 58 -7.95 -1.56 -23.51
N ARG A 59 -8.37 -0.67 -22.59
CA ARG A 59 -7.46 -0.02 -21.64
C ARG A 59 -7.00 -1.03 -20.58
N PRO A 60 -5.70 -1.10 -20.24
CA PRO A 60 -5.24 -1.92 -19.14
C PRO A 60 -5.88 -1.50 -17.82
N VAL A 61 -6.15 -2.49 -16.97
CA VAL A 61 -6.66 -2.28 -15.61
C VAL A 61 -5.49 -2.05 -14.66
N VAL A 62 -5.53 -0.91 -13.96
CA VAL A 62 -4.53 -0.56 -12.95
C VAL A 62 -5.21 -0.55 -11.60
N LEU A 63 -4.88 -1.54 -10.79
CA LEU A 63 -5.32 -1.65 -9.40
C LEU A 63 -4.19 -1.23 -8.45
N SER A 64 -4.43 -0.24 -7.61
CA SER A 64 -3.42 0.29 -6.69
C SER A 64 -3.94 0.36 -5.25
N SER A 65 -3.44 -0.52 -4.39
CA SER A 65 -3.69 -0.50 -2.95
C SER A 65 -2.61 -1.28 -2.20
N GLU A 66 -2.05 -0.68 -1.14
CA GLU A 66 -1.13 -1.37 -0.22
C GLU A 66 -1.85 -2.50 0.54
N ASP A 67 -3.15 -2.34 0.83
CA ASP A 67 -3.93 -3.30 1.62
C ASP A 67 -4.06 -4.67 0.94
N LEU A 68 -3.78 -4.78 -0.37
CA LEU A 68 -3.71 -6.07 -1.08
C LEU A 68 -2.50 -6.90 -0.63
N SER A 69 -1.53 -6.30 0.07
CA SER A 69 -0.42 -7.03 0.73
C SER A 69 -0.78 -7.44 2.16
N GLY A 70 -2.03 -7.18 2.59
CA GLY A 70 -2.48 -7.38 3.96
C GLY A 70 -2.24 -6.16 4.85
N HIS A 71 -2.30 -6.37 6.16
CA HIS A 71 -2.03 -5.31 7.12
C HIS A 71 -0.57 -4.90 7.16
N MET A 72 -0.33 -3.59 7.22
CA MET A 72 0.99 -3.03 7.51
C MET A 72 1.54 -3.59 8.84
N PRO A 73 2.84 -3.97 8.90
CA PRO A 73 3.48 -4.40 10.13
C PRO A 73 3.36 -3.40 11.29
N GLY A 74 3.42 -3.90 12.52
CA GLY A 74 3.12 -3.16 13.75
C GLY A 74 1.61 -3.02 14.04
N ARG A 75 0.75 -3.71 13.27
CA ARG A 75 -0.68 -3.83 13.52
C ARG A 75 -1.05 -5.28 13.80
N HIS A 76 -2.00 -5.51 14.70
CA HIS A 76 -2.53 -6.86 15.01
C HIS A 76 -1.45 -7.90 15.36
N GLY A 77 -0.30 -7.48 15.89
CA GLY A 77 0.82 -8.36 16.21
C GLY A 77 1.67 -8.79 15.00
N LEU A 78 1.37 -8.28 13.79
CA LEU A 78 2.10 -8.62 12.57
C LEU A 78 3.43 -7.88 12.50
N THR A 79 4.49 -8.57 12.13
CA THR A 79 5.85 -8.01 12.02
C THR A 79 6.34 -7.88 10.58
N ARG A 80 5.65 -8.48 9.61
CA ARG A 80 6.06 -8.55 8.19
C ARG A 80 4.86 -8.68 7.25
N TYR A 81 5.10 -8.58 5.94
CA TYR A 81 4.08 -8.79 4.90
C TYR A 81 4.05 -10.23 4.38
N ASP A 82 4.18 -11.22 5.27
CA ASP A 82 4.21 -12.64 4.90
C ASP A 82 2.88 -13.17 4.33
N ALA A 83 1.80 -12.39 4.43
CA ALA A 83 0.51 -12.70 3.81
C ALA A 83 0.47 -12.30 2.32
N ALA A 84 1.36 -11.41 1.87
CA ALA A 84 1.35 -10.94 0.50
C ALA A 84 1.55 -12.09 -0.51
N ALA A 85 2.47 -13.02 -0.24
CA ALA A 85 2.74 -14.15 -1.13
C ALA A 85 1.50 -15.05 -1.35
N PRO A 86 0.84 -15.59 -0.30
CA PRO A 86 -0.39 -16.37 -0.50
C PRO A 86 -1.54 -15.53 -1.08
N ILE A 87 -1.71 -14.25 -0.70
CA ILE A 87 -2.75 -13.39 -1.31
C ILE A 87 -2.54 -13.26 -2.81
N MET A 88 -1.34 -12.85 -3.24
CA MET A 88 -1.04 -12.66 -4.67
C MET A 88 -1.15 -13.96 -5.46
N ARG A 89 -0.78 -15.09 -4.86
CA ARG A 89 -0.99 -16.42 -5.44
C ARG A 89 -2.47 -16.68 -5.70
N SER A 90 -3.35 -16.47 -4.72
CA SER A 90 -4.77 -16.75 -4.86
C SER A 90 -5.42 -15.84 -5.91
N LEU A 91 -5.03 -14.57 -5.97
CA LEU A 91 -5.48 -13.63 -7.02
C LEU A 91 -5.01 -14.06 -8.42
N ALA A 92 -3.74 -14.47 -8.56
CA ALA A 92 -3.16 -14.88 -9.85
C ALA A 92 -3.73 -16.21 -10.38
N HIS A 93 -4.06 -17.16 -9.50
CA HIS A 93 -4.67 -18.43 -9.89
C HIS A 93 -6.13 -18.29 -10.28
N ALA A 94 -6.84 -17.31 -9.73
CA ALA A 94 -8.23 -17.03 -10.08
C ALA A 94 -8.41 -16.32 -11.43
N LEU A 95 -7.32 -15.82 -12.04
CA LEU A 95 -7.38 -15.19 -13.35
C LEU A 95 -7.37 -16.24 -14.49
N PRO A 96 -8.13 -16.00 -15.58
CA PRO A 96 -8.02 -16.79 -16.80
C PRO A 96 -6.61 -16.76 -17.41
N ASP A 97 -6.19 -17.83 -18.07
CA ASP A 97 -4.84 -17.98 -18.63
C ASP A 97 -4.48 -16.96 -19.71
N HIS A 98 -5.49 -16.37 -20.37
CA HIS A 98 -5.27 -15.33 -21.37
C HIS A 98 -5.03 -13.93 -20.78
N VAL A 99 -5.20 -13.77 -19.46
CA VAL A 99 -4.99 -12.49 -18.77
C VAL A 99 -3.55 -12.43 -18.27
N THR A 100 -2.80 -11.46 -18.77
CA THR A 100 -1.47 -11.12 -18.23
C THR A 100 -1.63 -10.35 -16.92
N LEU A 101 -1.03 -10.87 -15.84
CA LEU A 101 -0.96 -10.18 -14.54
C LEU A 101 0.46 -9.67 -14.28
N GLU A 102 0.56 -8.38 -13.99
CA GLU A 102 1.79 -7.73 -13.53
C GLU A 102 1.58 -7.16 -12.12
N ILE A 103 2.43 -7.57 -11.18
CA ILE A 103 2.37 -7.17 -9.78
C ILE A 103 3.53 -6.22 -9.51
N CYS A 104 3.22 -5.05 -8.97
CA CYS A 104 4.15 -3.95 -8.81
C CYS A 104 4.31 -3.57 -7.33
N PHE A 105 5.54 -3.62 -6.81
CA PHE A 105 5.86 -3.16 -5.46
C PHE A 105 6.81 -1.97 -5.49
N SER A 106 6.49 -0.92 -4.74
CA SER A 106 7.47 0.08 -4.34
C SER A 106 7.94 -0.22 -2.91
N HIS A 107 9.25 -0.29 -2.69
CA HIS A 107 9.82 -0.51 -1.36
C HIS A 107 10.75 0.64 -0.95
N ARG A 108 11.28 0.55 0.27
CA ARG A 108 12.13 1.55 0.91
C ARG A 108 13.31 0.85 1.57
N ALA A 109 14.40 1.59 1.74
CA ALA A 109 15.49 1.14 2.62
C ALA A 109 14.96 0.89 4.06
N PRO A 110 15.47 -0.13 4.76
CA PRO A 110 14.94 -0.57 6.06
C PRO A 110 14.74 0.57 7.06
N ASP A 111 15.73 1.45 7.23
CA ASP A 111 15.65 2.55 8.20
C ASP A 111 14.53 3.55 7.91
N GLY A 112 14.39 3.92 6.63
CA GLY A 112 13.34 4.82 6.17
C GLY A 112 11.96 4.18 6.26
N TRP A 113 11.87 2.87 6.01
CA TRP A 113 10.64 2.11 6.16
C TRP A 113 10.22 1.98 7.63
N ILE A 114 11.13 1.63 8.55
CA ILE A 114 10.84 1.54 10.00
C ILE A 114 10.30 2.86 10.52
N ALA A 115 10.95 3.98 10.18
CA ALA A 115 10.52 5.30 10.61
C ALA A 115 9.13 5.66 10.07
N SER A 116 8.84 5.31 8.81
CA SER A 116 7.51 5.48 8.21
C SER A 116 6.45 4.63 8.90
N CYS A 117 6.76 3.36 9.13
CA CYS A 117 5.88 2.39 9.77
C CYS A 117 5.55 2.82 11.21
N TRP A 118 6.57 3.25 11.98
CA TRP A 118 6.41 3.83 13.30
C TRP A 118 5.47 5.05 13.28
N ALA A 119 5.73 6.03 12.42
CA ALA A 119 4.90 7.23 12.32
C ALA A 119 3.44 6.90 11.97
N GLN A 120 3.21 5.92 11.09
CA GLN A 120 1.87 5.45 10.75
C GLN A 120 1.18 4.74 11.92
N ASN A 121 1.90 3.93 12.69
CA ASN A 121 1.35 3.24 13.86
C ASN A 121 1.08 4.21 15.02
N ILE A 122 1.98 5.17 15.30
CA ILE A 122 1.74 6.26 16.25
C ILE A 122 0.44 7.00 15.92
N ARG A 123 0.21 7.28 14.64
CA ARG A 123 -1.00 7.95 14.17
C ARG A 123 -2.26 7.07 14.33
N ALA A 124 -2.20 5.81 13.89
CA ALA A 124 -3.37 4.96 13.70
C ALA A 124 -3.74 4.09 14.92
N SER A 125 -2.83 3.86 15.86
CA SER A 125 -3.02 2.96 17.01
C SER A 125 -2.53 3.60 18.32
N ALA A 126 -2.75 2.93 19.46
CA ALA A 126 -2.26 3.37 20.76
C ALA A 126 -0.78 2.97 20.99
N LEU A 127 0.06 2.95 19.96
CA LEU A 127 1.48 2.59 20.07
C LEU A 127 2.21 3.55 21.04
N VAL A 128 2.79 3.01 22.11
CA VAL A 128 3.51 3.79 23.15
C VAL A 128 5.02 3.73 23.03
N GLN A 129 5.56 2.87 22.16
CA GLN A 129 7.00 2.79 21.91
C GLN A 129 7.45 4.03 21.12
N ASP A 130 8.56 4.64 21.56
CA ASP A 130 9.25 5.61 20.72
C ASP A 130 9.95 4.94 19.53
N LEU A 131 10.52 5.74 18.64
CA LEU A 131 11.15 5.24 17.42
C LEU A 131 12.34 4.31 17.71
N ALA A 132 13.11 4.56 18.76
CA ALA A 132 14.28 3.74 19.09
C ALA A 132 13.84 2.35 19.56
N ALA A 133 12.87 2.28 20.47
CA ALA A 133 12.29 1.01 20.93
C ALA A 133 11.60 0.26 19.78
N TYR A 134 10.81 0.95 18.96
CA TYR A 134 10.14 0.35 17.81
C TYR A 134 11.13 -0.20 16.78
N ARG A 135 12.22 0.52 16.51
CA ARG A 135 13.29 0.07 15.63
C ARG A 135 13.94 -1.21 16.12
N ALA A 136 14.25 -1.31 17.42
CA ALA A 136 14.82 -2.51 18.00
C ALA A 136 13.91 -3.73 17.81
N THR A 137 12.59 -3.55 17.96
CA THR A 137 11.60 -4.62 17.75
C THR A 137 11.47 -5.02 16.28
N MET A 138 11.46 -4.05 15.36
CA MET A 138 11.13 -4.30 13.95
C MET A 138 12.32 -4.67 13.07
N ALA A 139 13.54 -4.24 13.42
CA ALA A 139 14.75 -4.45 12.61
C ALA A 139 14.97 -5.92 12.14
N PRO A 140 14.70 -6.96 12.97
CA PRO A 140 14.83 -8.35 12.50
C PRO A 140 13.85 -8.74 11.39
N PHE A 141 12.74 -8.00 11.23
CA PHE A 141 11.65 -8.33 10.32
C PHE A 141 11.60 -7.40 9.09
N THR A 142 12.51 -6.43 8.98
CA THR A 142 12.51 -5.43 7.92
C THR A 142 13.30 -5.88 6.70
N ASN A 143 12.87 -6.97 6.07
CA ASN A 143 13.43 -7.42 4.79
C ASN A 143 12.34 -7.50 3.72
N LEU A 144 11.94 -6.32 3.23
CA LEU A 144 10.96 -6.20 2.15
C LEU A 144 11.40 -6.90 0.85
N PRO A 145 12.68 -6.86 0.43
CA PRO A 145 13.13 -7.64 -0.72
C PRO A 145 12.87 -9.15 -0.59
N ASN A 146 13.03 -9.72 0.61
CA ASN A 146 12.71 -11.13 0.85
C ASN A 146 11.19 -11.40 0.77
N ASP A 147 10.35 -10.51 1.31
CA ASP A 147 8.89 -10.65 1.19
C ASP A 147 8.46 -10.58 -0.30
N ILE A 148 9.06 -9.69 -1.10
CA ILE A 148 8.83 -9.60 -2.55
C ILE A 148 9.34 -10.86 -3.28
N ALA A 149 10.49 -11.40 -2.89
CA ALA A 149 11.01 -12.64 -3.46
C ALA A 149 10.06 -13.83 -3.18
N ALA A 150 9.47 -13.89 -1.99
CA ALA A 150 8.46 -14.89 -1.65
C ALA A 150 7.19 -14.74 -2.52
N VAL A 151 6.74 -13.49 -2.78
CA VAL A 151 5.64 -13.24 -3.73
C VAL A 151 6.01 -13.74 -5.12
N ARG A 152 7.21 -13.39 -5.64
CA ARG A 152 7.68 -13.81 -6.96
C ARG A 152 7.71 -15.34 -7.11
N ALA A 153 8.17 -16.05 -6.08
CA ALA A 153 8.14 -17.51 -6.07
C ALA A 153 6.71 -18.06 -6.07
N ALA A 154 5.80 -17.47 -5.30
CA ALA A 154 4.42 -17.94 -5.17
C ALA A 154 3.56 -17.76 -6.43
N VAL A 155 3.91 -16.80 -7.30
CA VAL A 155 3.19 -16.51 -8.56
C VAL A 155 3.95 -16.95 -9.81
N ALA A 156 5.05 -17.70 -9.66
CA ALA A 156 5.87 -18.14 -10.77
C ALA A 156 5.04 -18.85 -11.85
N GLY A 157 5.16 -18.40 -13.10
CA GLY A 157 4.38 -18.91 -14.23
C GLY A 157 2.95 -18.37 -14.35
N ARG A 158 2.46 -17.58 -13.39
CA ARG A 158 1.12 -16.95 -13.40
C ARG A 158 1.17 -15.42 -13.52
N ALA A 159 2.22 -14.79 -13.00
CA ALA A 159 2.36 -13.34 -13.02
C ALA A 159 3.83 -12.90 -13.08
N ILE A 160 4.07 -11.68 -13.53
CA ILE A 160 5.38 -11.02 -13.49
C ILE A 160 5.41 -10.08 -12.29
N VAL A 161 6.47 -10.15 -11.48
CA VAL A 161 6.64 -9.29 -10.30
C VAL A 161 7.74 -8.27 -10.54
N HIS A 162 7.34 -7.00 -10.55
CA HIS A 162 8.21 -5.83 -10.65
C HIS A 162 8.35 -5.17 -9.29
N ASP A 163 9.55 -4.69 -8.98
CA ASP A 163 9.78 -3.90 -7.79
C ASP A 163 10.78 -2.77 -8.00
N TRP A 164 10.61 -1.69 -7.26
CA TRP A 164 11.50 -0.55 -7.29
C TRP A 164 11.64 0.10 -5.91
N ALA A 165 12.85 0.53 -5.58
CA ALA A 165 13.09 1.36 -4.42
C ALA A 165 12.50 2.77 -4.66
N ILE A 166 11.81 3.33 -3.68
CA ILE A 166 11.28 4.69 -3.81
C ILE A 166 12.42 5.72 -3.90
N GLU A 167 13.57 5.42 -3.30
CA GLU A 167 14.77 6.23 -3.31
C GLU A 167 15.34 6.43 -4.71
N THR A 168 15.09 5.51 -5.64
CA THR A 168 15.52 5.62 -7.05
C THR A 168 14.47 6.27 -7.94
N THR A 169 13.20 6.31 -7.51
CA THR A 169 12.09 6.87 -8.30
C THR A 169 11.69 8.29 -7.87
N LYS A 170 12.22 8.78 -6.75
CA LYS A 170 11.97 10.15 -6.25
C LYS A 170 12.44 11.23 -7.24
N ASP A 171 13.53 10.96 -7.96
CA ASP A 171 14.17 11.90 -8.89
C ASP A 171 13.71 11.67 -10.34
N ALA A 172 12.80 10.71 -10.56
CA ALA A 172 12.25 10.44 -11.87
C ALA A 172 11.34 11.61 -12.33
N PRO A 173 11.21 11.87 -13.66
CA PRO A 173 10.52 13.06 -14.18
C PRO A 173 9.08 13.25 -13.69
N LEU A 174 8.37 12.16 -13.38
CA LEU A 174 6.99 12.19 -12.85
C LEU A 174 6.90 11.60 -11.43
N GLY A 175 8.05 11.43 -10.77
CA GLY A 175 8.16 10.84 -9.44
C GLY A 175 7.84 9.33 -9.42
N PRO A 176 7.27 8.81 -8.32
CA PRO A 176 7.08 7.37 -8.09
C PRO A 176 6.14 6.65 -9.07
N ILE A 177 5.38 7.38 -9.90
CA ILE A 177 4.51 6.77 -10.92
C ILE A 177 5.27 6.42 -12.21
N THR A 178 6.49 6.96 -12.39
CA THR A 178 7.28 6.80 -13.62
C THR A 178 7.43 5.33 -14.05
N PRO A 179 7.84 4.40 -13.17
CA PRO A 179 7.99 2.99 -13.57
C PRO A 179 6.70 2.37 -14.11
N LEU A 180 5.54 2.72 -13.53
CA LEU A 180 4.25 2.22 -13.99
C LEU A 180 3.85 2.79 -15.36
N LEU A 181 4.22 4.04 -15.64
CA LEU A 181 4.02 4.65 -16.96
C LEU A 181 4.89 3.97 -18.02
N ASP A 182 6.12 3.61 -17.67
CA ASP A 182 7.03 2.90 -18.57
C ASP A 182 6.52 1.48 -18.85
N LEU A 183 6.12 0.76 -17.80
CA LEU A 183 5.61 -0.60 -17.86
C LEU A 183 4.37 -0.72 -18.75
N THR A 184 3.41 0.18 -18.57
CA THR A 184 2.18 0.22 -19.38
C THR A 184 2.35 0.90 -20.75
N THR A 185 3.60 1.20 -21.14
CA THR A 185 3.93 1.87 -22.41
C THR A 185 3.13 3.16 -22.64
N PHE A 186 2.91 3.93 -21.57
CA PHE A 186 2.00 5.07 -21.58
C PHE A 186 2.42 6.13 -22.62
N PRO A 187 1.52 6.59 -23.51
CA PRO A 187 1.92 7.39 -24.67
C PRO A 187 2.60 8.73 -24.30
N ALA A 188 3.62 9.12 -25.06
CA ALA A 188 4.46 10.29 -24.75
C ALA A 188 3.67 11.61 -24.70
N LYS A 189 2.74 11.84 -25.64
CA LYS A 189 1.95 13.08 -25.73
C LYS A 189 1.08 13.34 -24.49
N PRO A 190 0.24 12.41 -24.01
CA PRO A 190 -0.48 12.60 -22.74
C PRO A 190 0.45 12.55 -21.53
N ARG A 191 1.58 11.82 -21.58
CA ARG A 191 2.57 11.76 -20.49
C ARG A 191 3.16 13.12 -20.17
N ALA A 192 3.49 13.92 -21.19
CA ALA A 192 4.03 15.27 -21.04
C ALA A 192 3.08 16.26 -20.35
N ARG A 193 1.79 15.91 -20.22
CA ARG A 193 0.76 16.72 -19.54
C ARG A 193 0.50 16.30 -18.10
N LEU A 194 1.16 15.24 -17.64
CA LEU A 194 1.03 14.78 -16.27
C LEU A 194 1.76 15.74 -15.35
N ILE A 195 1.12 16.08 -14.23
CA ILE A 195 1.72 16.89 -13.18
C ILE A 195 2.64 15.97 -12.37
N PRO A 196 3.95 16.28 -12.25
CA PRO A 196 4.85 15.53 -11.39
C PRO A 196 4.31 15.50 -9.96
N VAL A 197 4.21 14.30 -9.38
CA VAL A 197 3.83 14.14 -7.97
C VAL A 197 5.11 13.94 -7.17
N MET A 198 5.74 15.04 -6.81
CA MET A 198 6.88 15.01 -5.89
C MET A 198 6.41 14.62 -4.50
N ALA A 199 7.16 13.73 -3.83
CA ALA A 199 6.97 13.22 -2.46
C ALA A 199 5.60 13.52 -1.83
N ALA A 200 4.55 12.86 -2.31
CA ALA A 200 3.22 12.99 -1.71
C ALA A 200 3.21 12.28 -0.35
N ASN A 201 2.70 12.97 0.68
CA ASN A 201 2.72 12.61 2.11
C ASN A 201 4.07 12.90 2.80
N PRO A 202 4.46 14.19 2.96
CA PRO A 202 5.52 14.52 3.89
C PRO A 202 5.15 13.93 5.26
N ARG A 203 6.13 13.30 5.89
CA ARG A 203 6.02 12.82 7.27
C ARG A 203 5.51 13.98 8.14
N LEU A 204 4.65 13.68 9.11
CA LEU A 204 4.28 14.66 10.14
C LEU A 204 5.55 15.18 10.79
N SER A 205 5.54 16.44 11.24
CA SER A 205 6.70 17.01 11.91
C SER A 205 7.11 16.18 13.14
N ASP A 206 8.38 16.20 13.52
CA ASP A 206 8.82 15.46 14.71
C ASP A 206 8.13 15.97 15.99
N ALA A 207 7.79 17.27 16.05
CA ALA A 207 6.99 17.85 17.12
C ALA A 207 5.58 17.23 17.18
N THR A 208 4.92 17.09 16.03
CA THR A 208 3.61 16.43 15.93
C THR A 208 3.69 14.96 16.33
N LEU A 209 4.71 14.24 15.87
CA LEU A 209 4.88 12.82 16.22
C LEU A 209 5.16 12.63 17.73
N ALA A 210 5.92 13.53 18.34
CA ALA A 210 6.14 13.54 19.78
C ALA A 210 4.83 13.79 20.56
N GLU A 211 3.98 14.71 20.08
CA GLU A 211 2.68 14.98 20.71
C GLU A 211 1.72 13.79 20.56
N LEU A 212 1.66 13.16 19.38
CA LEU A 212 0.87 11.95 19.19
C LEU A 212 1.33 10.80 20.09
N LEU A 213 2.65 10.66 20.31
CA LEU A 213 3.19 9.68 21.25
C LEU A 213 2.81 10.01 22.69
N ARG A 214 2.85 11.28 23.09
CA ARG A 214 2.38 11.74 24.41
C ARG A 214 0.91 11.39 24.62
N LEU A 215 0.07 11.64 23.61
CA LEU A 215 -1.34 11.24 23.62
C LEU A 215 -1.51 9.72 23.74
N ASN A 216 -0.73 8.91 23.03
CA ASN A 216 -0.77 7.45 23.18
C ASN A 216 -0.44 6.98 24.60
N ARG A 217 0.43 7.70 25.30
CA ARG A 217 0.83 7.40 26.69
C ARG A 217 -0.11 7.97 27.75
N SER A 218 -1.12 8.75 27.36
CA SER A 218 -2.00 9.48 28.29
C SER A 218 -3.03 8.60 29.02
N GLY A 219 -3.25 7.36 28.57
CA GLY A 219 -4.32 6.50 29.11
C GLY A 219 -5.73 6.93 28.70
N LEU A 220 -5.89 7.88 27.77
CA LEU A 220 -7.20 8.30 27.28
C LEU A 220 -8.00 7.12 26.70
N PRO A 221 -9.33 7.06 26.95
CA PRO A 221 -10.20 6.09 26.28
C PRO A 221 -10.13 6.22 24.77
N LYS A 222 -10.33 5.11 24.04
CA LYS A 222 -10.16 5.01 22.58
C LYS A 222 -10.82 6.15 21.79
N ALA A 223 -12.06 6.52 22.12
CA ALA A 223 -12.77 7.59 21.44
C ALA A 223 -12.13 8.97 21.68
N ALA A 224 -11.76 9.27 22.94
CA ALA A 224 -11.08 10.51 23.32
C ALA A 224 -9.67 10.60 22.72
N LEU A 225 -8.91 9.49 22.73
CA LEU A 225 -7.60 9.41 22.10
C LEU A 225 -7.70 9.69 20.59
N LYS A 226 -8.67 9.08 19.91
CA LYS A 226 -8.90 9.31 18.47
C LYS A 226 -9.19 10.78 18.19
N ALA A 227 -10.08 11.41 18.97
CA ALA A 227 -10.43 12.82 18.80
C ALA A 227 -9.23 13.74 19.04
N ALA A 228 -8.46 13.51 20.11
CA ALA A 228 -7.27 14.32 20.43
C ALA A 228 -6.21 14.24 19.33
N LYS A 229 -5.94 13.04 18.80
CA LYS A 229 -4.99 12.88 17.68
C LYS A 229 -5.46 13.56 16.40
N SER A 230 -6.75 13.45 16.08
CA SER A 230 -7.33 14.13 14.92
C SER A 230 -7.10 15.63 15.00
N ALA A 231 -7.36 16.25 16.15
CA ALA A 231 -7.14 17.68 16.36
C ALA A 231 -5.67 18.10 16.13
N VAL A 232 -4.71 17.33 16.66
CA VAL A 232 -3.27 17.58 16.47
C VAL A 232 -2.87 17.49 14.99
N ILE A 233 -3.36 16.48 14.27
CA ILE A 233 -3.04 16.26 12.86
C ILE A 233 -3.66 17.35 11.98
N ASP A 234 -4.90 17.73 12.27
CA ASP A 234 -5.61 18.74 11.49
C ASP A 234 -5.03 20.14 11.71
N ALA A 235 -4.52 20.44 12.91
CA ALA A 235 -3.75 21.66 13.18
C ALA A 235 -2.47 21.74 12.34
N GLU A 236 -1.71 20.65 12.16
CA GLU A 236 -0.53 20.66 11.28
C GLU A 236 -0.92 20.88 9.81
N LYS A 237 -2.02 20.26 9.35
CA LYS A 237 -2.48 20.41 7.96
C LYS A 237 -3.01 21.80 7.66
N GLY A 238 -3.64 22.47 8.61
CA GLY A 238 -4.10 23.86 8.46
C GLY A 238 -2.96 24.88 8.41
N ASN A 239 -1.77 24.50 8.88
CA ASN A 239 -0.56 25.32 8.87
C ASN A 239 0.32 25.11 7.61
N LYS A 240 -0.12 24.30 6.64
CA LYS A 240 0.57 24.01 5.37
C LYS A 240 -0.25 24.50 4.18
#